data_AF-A0A957BGP0-F1
#
_entry.id   AF-A0A957BGP0-F1
#
_cell.length_a   1.000
_cell.length_b   1.000
_cell.length_c   1.000
_cell.angle_alpha   90.00
_cell.angle_beta   90.00
_cell.angle_gamma   90.00
#
_symmetry.space_group_name_H-M   'P 1'
#
loop_
_entity.id
_entity.type
_entity.pdbx_description
1 polymer ?
#
loop_
_entity_poly.entity_id
_entity_poly.type
_entity_poly.pdbx_seq_one_letter_code
_entity_poly.pdbx_strand_id
1 'polypeptide(L)'
;MSNKTVGEQRPFLTPRTMPIALLLLAAVLLSLFLPDFFRQVILAPILSRLATLYGIYRGFPQNVMWGFFVLLALVVAVYALRPSRKQTEKPFVEKQGESRLRQLTHLTHDAQNGQHARWELAREMQSLTLSLMQLETAETPEILRERIQQGQLPAPPQIVQLLDLCAAMPSYRSFLEAREAAPNQRIPQIDQFDPQATLDALARWRQSSQEWA
;
A
#
# COMPACT_ATOMS: atom_id res chain seq x y z
N MET A 1 36.70 -15.21 -25.50
CA MET A 1 36.34 -14.15 -26.47
C MET A 1 34.90 -13.74 -26.18
N SER A 2 34.72 -12.57 -25.56
CA SER A 2 33.41 -12.10 -25.05
C SER A 2 32.77 -11.18 -26.09
N ASN A 3 31.62 -11.60 -26.62
CA ASN A 3 30.88 -10.90 -27.66
C ASN A 3 30.16 -9.71 -27.02
N LYS A 4 30.68 -8.49 -27.21
CA LYS A 4 30.03 -7.26 -26.73
C LYS A 4 28.72 -7.09 -27.51
N THR A 5 27.60 -7.24 -26.81
CA THR A 5 26.28 -6.91 -27.32
C THR A 5 26.28 -5.43 -27.72
N VAL A 6 26.08 -5.20 -29.03
CA VAL A 6 25.89 -3.87 -29.61
C VAL A 6 24.65 -3.28 -28.96
N GLY A 7 24.84 -2.24 -28.14
CA GLY A 7 23.74 -1.55 -27.46
C GLY A 7 22.78 -0.96 -28.49
N GLU A 8 21.53 -1.40 -28.45
CA GLU A 8 20.43 -0.78 -29.18
C GLU A 8 20.37 0.71 -28.83
N GLN A 9 20.84 1.55 -29.75
CA GLN A 9 20.62 2.99 -29.70
C GLN A 9 19.13 3.22 -29.92
N ARG A 10 18.37 3.34 -28.83
CA ARG A 10 16.96 3.74 -28.92
C ARG A 10 16.90 5.13 -29.55
N PRO A 11 16.12 5.33 -30.62
CA PRO A 11 15.98 6.64 -31.24
C PRO A 11 15.45 7.64 -30.20
N PHE A 12 16.20 8.70 -29.96
CA PHE A 12 15.90 9.75 -28.96
C PHE A 12 14.56 10.46 -29.24
N LEU A 13 14.02 10.34 -30.45
CA LEU A 13 12.79 10.98 -30.88
C LEU A 13 11.72 9.92 -31.05
N THR A 14 10.84 9.82 -30.04
CA THR A 14 9.60 9.05 -30.19
C THR A 14 8.66 9.78 -31.14
N PRO A 15 7.80 9.08 -31.91
CA PRO A 15 6.87 9.70 -32.85
C PRO A 15 5.93 10.71 -32.17
N ARG A 16 5.70 10.57 -30.86
CA ARG A 16 4.92 11.52 -30.05
C ARG A 16 5.66 12.85 -29.78
N THR A 17 6.99 12.83 -29.76
CA THR A 17 7.84 14.03 -29.54
C THR A 17 8.22 14.75 -30.84
N MET A 18 8.06 14.10 -32.00
CA MET A 18 8.37 14.66 -33.30
C MET A 18 7.65 15.99 -33.62
N PRO A 19 6.33 16.16 -33.38
CA PRO A 19 5.67 17.43 -33.68
C PRO A 19 6.18 18.57 -32.77
N ILE A 20 6.54 18.25 -31.52
CA ILE A 20 7.07 19.23 -30.56
C ILE A 20 8.47 19.68 -30.99
N ALA A 21 9.32 18.74 -31.40
CA ALA A 21 10.66 19.04 -31.91
C ALA A 21 10.61 19.90 -33.18
N LEU A 22 9.68 19.59 -34.10
CA LEU A 22 9.50 20.34 -35.34
C LEU A 22 8.98 21.76 -35.06
N LEU A 23 8.04 21.93 -34.13
CA LEU A 23 7.52 23.23 -33.70
C LEU A 23 8.61 24.07 -33.03
N LEU A 24 9.42 23.48 -32.16
CA LEU A 24 10.58 24.14 -31.55
C LEU A 24 11.59 24.61 -32.60
N LEU A 25 11.92 23.75 -33.57
CA LEU A 25 12.83 24.09 -34.65
C LEU A 25 12.28 25.25 -35.50
N ALA A 26 10.99 25.22 -35.83
CA ALA A 26 10.32 26.29 -36.55
C ALA A 26 10.32 27.61 -35.77
N ALA A 27 10.07 27.56 -34.45
CA ALA A 27 10.12 28.73 -33.58
C ALA A 27 11.54 29.35 -33.51
N VAL A 28 12.59 28.51 -33.46
CA VAL A 28 13.99 28.97 -33.48
C VAL A 28 14.33 29.62 -34.82
N LEU A 29 13.96 29.00 -35.94
CA LEU A 29 14.13 29.58 -37.27
C LEU A 29 13.40 30.92 -37.38
N LEU A 30 12.14 30.99 -36.95
CA LEU A 30 11.36 32.22 -36.98
C LEU A 30 12.00 33.33 -36.12
N SER A 31 12.54 32.98 -34.95
CA SER A 31 13.26 33.90 -34.07
C SER A 31 14.53 34.47 -34.72
N LEU A 32 15.25 33.66 -35.52
CA LEU A 32 16.45 34.10 -36.23
C LEU A 32 16.12 35.05 -37.40
N PHE A 33 15.02 34.81 -38.11
CA PHE A 33 14.66 35.61 -39.29
C PHE A 33 13.87 36.89 -38.95
N LEU A 34 13.17 36.93 -37.82
CA LEU A 34 12.39 38.10 -37.39
C LEU A 34 12.72 38.48 -35.92
N PRO A 35 13.93 38.97 -35.64
CA PRO A 35 14.35 39.30 -34.28
C PRO A 35 13.47 40.38 -33.63
N ASP A 36 12.98 41.35 -34.41
CA ASP A 36 12.07 42.39 -33.91
C ASP A 36 10.66 41.86 -33.61
N PHE A 37 10.19 40.84 -34.34
CA PHE A 37 8.90 40.21 -34.05
C PHE A 37 8.93 39.51 -32.70
N PHE A 38 9.99 38.77 -32.39
CA PHE A 38 10.13 38.11 -31.09
C PHE A 38 10.19 39.14 -29.94
N ARG A 39 10.92 40.25 -30.13
CA ARG A 39 11.01 41.32 -29.14
C ARG A 39 9.66 42.00 -28.89
N GLN A 40 8.91 42.34 -29.94
CA GLN A 40 7.66 43.10 -29.80
C GLN A 40 6.47 42.22 -29.40
N VAL A 41 6.37 41.00 -29.94
CA VAL A 41 5.19 40.15 -29.76
C VAL A 41 5.30 39.24 -28.53
N ILE A 42 6.50 38.78 -28.21
CA ILE A 42 6.71 37.84 -27.10
C ILE A 42 7.38 38.55 -25.93
N LEU A 43 8.54 39.17 -26.15
CA LEU A 43 9.37 39.66 -25.06
C LEU A 43 8.78 40.91 -24.37
N ALA A 44 8.31 41.89 -25.14
CA ALA A 44 7.74 43.13 -24.62
C ALA A 44 6.50 42.92 -23.73
N PRO A 45 5.47 42.12 -24.11
CA PRO A 45 4.33 41.86 -23.24
C PRO A 45 4.71 41.03 -22.01
N ILE A 46 5.69 40.13 -22.11
CA ILE A 46 6.20 39.39 -20.94
C ILE A 46 6.89 40.36 -19.97
N LEU A 47 7.78 41.21 -20.46
CA LEU A 47 8.49 42.19 -19.63
C LEU A 47 7.52 43.20 -19.00
N SER A 48 6.52 43.68 -19.73
CA SER A 48 5.53 44.61 -19.18
C SER A 48 4.72 43.94 -18.07
N ARG A 49 4.26 42.70 -18.26
CA ARG A 49 3.60 41.89 -17.23
C ARG A 49 4.49 41.69 -16.01
N LEU A 50 5.77 41.36 -16.22
CA LEU A 50 6.74 41.16 -15.14
C LEU A 50 6.99 42.46 -14.36
N ALA A 51 7.11 43.58 -15.06
CA ALA A 51 7.31 44.90 -14.45
C ALA A 51 6.08 45.33 -13.64
N THR A 52 4.86 45.08 -14.16
CA THR A 52 3.63 45.30 -13.40
C THR A 52 3.58 44.42 -12.15
N LEU A 53 3.93 43.14 -12.27
CA LEU A 53 3.95 42.21 -11.14
C LEU A 53 5.00 42.59 -10.09
N TYR A 54 6.19 43.00 -10.53
CA TYR A 54 7.25 43.50 -9.67
C TYR A 54 6.84 44.80 -8.96
N GLY A 55 6.16 45.72 -9.67
CA GLY A 55 5.60 46.93 -9.08
C GLY A 55 4.56 46.64 -8.01
N ILE A 56 3.64 45.70 -8.26
CA ILE A 56 2.66 45.23 -7.28
C ILE A 56 3.36 44.60 -6.08
N TYR A 57 4.38 43.76 -6.31
CA TYR A 57 5.13 43.09 -5.23
C TYR A 57 5.90 44.08 -4.37
N ARG A 58 6.59 45.05 -4.98
CA ARG A 58 7.35 46.08 -4.26
C ARG A 58 6.44 47.07 -3.53
N GLY A 59 5.25 47.33 -4.08
CA GLY A 59 4.22 48.13 -3.44
C GLY A 59 3.44 47.40 -2.34
N PHE A 60 3.61 46.08 -2.22
CA PHE A 60 2.95 45.29 -1.19
C PHE A 60 3.61 45.61 0.16
N PRO A 61 2.90 46.25 1.10
CA PRO A 61 3.48 46.57 2.40
C PRO A 61 3.89 45.26 3.07
N GLN A 62 5.10 45.21 3.61
CA GLN A 62 5.64 44.03 4.28
C GLN A 62 4.67 43.47 5.34
N ASN A 63 3.94 44.36 6.01
CA ASN A 63 2.92 44.03 7.00
C ASN A 63 1.72 43.25 6.41
N VAL A 64 1.30 43.57 5.18
CA VAL A 64 0.19 42.87 4.50
C VAL A 64 0.59 41.45 4.14
N MET A 65 1.82 41.26 3.64
CA MET A 65 2.37 39.93 3.36
C MET A 65 2.43 39.08 4.62
N TRP A 66 2.97 39.61 5.72
CA TRP A 66 2.97 38.91 7.01
C TRP A 66 1.56 38.62 7.53
N GLY A 67 0.64 39.57 7.41
CA GLY A 67 -0.77 39.38 7.76
C GLY A 67 -1.40 38.21 7.02
N PHE A 68 -1.13 38.06 5.73
CA PHE A 68 -1.59 36.92 4.95
C PHE A 68 -0.99 35.59 5.43
N PHE A 69 0.31 35.54 5.73
CA PHE A 69 0.93 34.32 6.27
C PHE A 69 0.40 33.94 7.65
N VAL A 70 0.22 34.92 8.54
CA VAL A 70 -0.36 34.69 9.86
C VAL A 70 -1.80 34.19 9.73
N LEU A 71 -2.60 34.80 8.84
CA LEU A 71 -3.96 34.36 8.55
C LEU A 71 -3.98 32.92 8.02
N LEU A 72 -3.12 32.59 7.06
CA LEU A 72 -3.00 31.24 6.49
C LEU A 72 -2.60 30.22 7.57
N ALA A 73 -1.60 30.55 8.39
CA ALA A 73 -1.17 29.71 9.50
C ALA A 73 -2.29 29.49 10.51
N LEU A 74 -3.09 30.53 10.81
CA LEU A 74 -4.27 30.44 11.68
C LEU A 74 -5.32 29.50 11.07
N VAL A 75 -5.61 29.61 9.78
CA VAL A 75 -6.56 28.72 9.08
C VAL A 75 -6.09 27.26 9.14
N VAL A 76 -4.81 27.00 8.87
CA VAL A 76 -4.21 25.67 8.97
C VAL A 76 -4.28 25.16 10.41
N ALA A 77 -3.97 26.00 11.39
CA ALA A 77 -4.05 25.64 12.81
C ALA A 77 -5.50 25.29 13.21
N VAL A 78 -6.49 26.08 12.79
CA VAL A 78 -7.91 25.78 13.04
C VAL A 78 -8.34 24.49 12.33
N TYR A 79 -7.88 24.24 11.10
CA TYR A 79 -8.14 22.99 10.40
C TYR A 79 -7.45 21.78 11.02
N ALA A 80 -6.26 21.95 11.60
CA ALA A 80 -5.54 20.91 12.32
C ALA A 80 -6.14 20.66 13.71
N LEU A 81 -6.70 21.70 14.33
CA LEU A 81 -7.42 21.65 15.61
C LEU A 81 -8.85 21.13 15.47
N ARG A 82 -9.45 21.20 14.27
CA ARG A 82 -10.64 20.38 14.01
C ARG A 82 -10.24 18.97 14.41
N PRO A 83 -11.01 18.31 15.28
CA PRO A 83 -10.77 16.93 15.61
C PRO A 83 -10.90 16.21 14.27
N SER A 84 -9.74 16.00 13.62
CA SER A 84 -9.57 14.95 12.67
C SER A 84 -10.17 13.80 13.44
N ARG A 85 -11.25 13.24 12.90
CA ARG A 85 -11.82 11.99 13.36
C ARG A 85 -10.75 10.97 13.04
N LYS A 86 -9.60 11.10 13.72
CA LYS A 86 -8.62 10.09 13.97
C LYS A 86 -9.55 8.97 14.34
N GLN A 87 -9.63 7.97 13.46
CA GLN A 87 -9.99 6.65 13.90
C GLN A 87 -9.26 6.53 15.21
N THR A 88 -10.01 6.58 16.30
CA THR A 88 -9.45 6.34 17.61
C THR A 88 -8.78 5.00 17.38
N GLU A 89 -7.45 5.00 17.23
CA GLU A 89 -6.64 3.90 17.67
C GLU A 89 -7.11 3.77 19.09
N LYS A 90 -8.14 2.92 19.25
CA LYS A 90 -8.60 2.54 20.56
C LYS A 90 -7.29 2.13 21.20
N PRO A 91 -6.90 2.75 22.34
CA PRO A 91 -5.77 2.22 23.08
C PRO A 91 -5.97 0.72 23.07
N PHE A 92 -4.93 -0.04 22.73
CA PHE A 92 -4.95 -1.48 22.89
C PHE A 92 -5.13 -1.71 24.38
N VAL A 93 -6.37 -1.54 24.84
CA VAL A 93 -6.89 -2.08 26.07
C VAL A 93 -6.87 -3.53 25.70
N GLU A 94 -5.74 -4.16 26.01
CA GLU A 94 -5.68 -5.59 26.17
C GLU A 94 -6.92 -5.93 26.98
N LYS A 95 -7.95 -6.44 26.30
CA LYS A 95 -9.23 -6.73 26.92
C LYS A 95 -9.00 -7.96 27.78
N GLN A 96 -8.31 -7.77 28.89
CA GLN A 96 -8.09 -8.73 29.96
C GLN A 96 -9.49 -9.08 30.46
N GLY A 97 -10.06 -10.16 29.90
CA GLY A 97 -11.38 -10.66 30.27
C GLY A 97 -12.27 -11.07 29.11
N GLU A 98 -11.99 -10.70 27.86
CA GLU A 98 -12.73 -11.31 26.73
C GLU A 98 -12.14 -12.69 26.43
N SER A 99 -12.97 -13.74 26.53
CA SER A 99 -12.55 -15.10 26.21
C SER A 99 -12.03 -15.16 24.77
N ARG A 100 -10.94 -15.90 24.53
CA ARG A 100 -10.37 -16.10 23.20
C ARG A 100 -11.40 -16.58 22.17
N LEU A 101 -12.38 -17.37 22.63
CA LEU A 101 -13.54 -17.79 21.84
C LEU A 101 -14.38 -16.60 21.36
N ARG A 102 -14.64 -15.61 22.21
CA ARG A 102 -15.38 -14.40 21.83
C ARG A 102 -14.61 -13.53 20.85
N GLN A 103 -13.28 -13.49 20.96
CA GLN A 103 -12.44 -12.80 19.97
C GLN A 103 -12.51 -13.49 18.61
N LEU A 104 -12.42 -14.83 18.59
CA LEU A 104 -12.58 -15.62 17.36
C LEU A 104 -13.96 -15.42 16.72
N THR A 105 -15.04 -15.43 17.50
CA THR A 105 -16.38 -15.20 16.93
C THR A 105 -16.49 -13.80 16.33
N HIS A 106 -15.93 -12.78 16.98
CA HIS A 106 -15.86 -11.43 16.42
C HIS A 106 -15.06 -11.39 15.11
N LEU A 107 -13.87 -11.99 15.09
CA LEU A 107 -13.01 -12.06 13.91
C LEU A 107 -13.68 -12.80 12.76
N THR A 108 -14.40 -13.90 13.03
CA THR A 108 -15.15 -14.62 11.99
C THR A 108 -16.27 -13.78 11.38
N HIS A 109 -16.96 -12.98 12.18
CA HIS A 109 -17.97 -12.06 11.68
C HIS A 109 -17.35 -10.92 10.88
N ASP A 110 -16.27 -10.31 11.40
CA ASP A 110 -15.59 -9.19 10.75
C ASP A 110 -14.89 -9.61 9.44
N ALA A 111 -14.41 -10.86 9.35
CA ALA A 111 -13.81 -11.44 8.16
C ALA A 111 -14.79 -11.53 6.97
N GLN A 112 -16.11 -11.52 7.21
CA GLN A 112 -17.07 -11.44 6.12
C GLN A 112 -17.05 -10.06 5.42
N ASN A 113 -16.65 -9.02 6.14
CA ASN A 113 -16.80 -7.63 5.72
C ASN A 113 -15.47 -6.94 5.39
N GLY A 114 -14.32 -7.49 5.78
CA GLY A 114 -13.02 -6.80 5.61
C GLY A 114 -11.83 -7.73 5.35
N GLN A 115 -10.96 -7.33 4.41
CA GLN A 115 -9.73 -8.08 4.10
C GLN A 115 -8.74 -8.12 5.27
N HIS A 116 -8.65 -7.05 6.05
CA HIS A 116 -7.82 -7.04 7.26
C HIS A 116 -8.28 -8.10 8.26
N ALA A 117 -9.59 -8.19 8.51
CA ALA A 117 -10.14 -9.19 9.42
C ALA A 117 -9.95 -10.62 8.89
N ARG A 118 -10.02 -10.84 7.57
CA ARG A 118 -9.66 -12.12 6.95
C ARG A 118 -8.18 -12.47 7.14
N TRP A 119 -7.30 -11.50 6.95
CA TRP A 119 -5.86 -11.65 7.17
C TRP A 119 -5.56 -12.05 8.62
N GLU A 120 -6.19 -11.34 9.56
CA GLU A 120 -6.03 -11.57 11.00
C GLU A 120 -6.61 -12.92 11.42
N LEU A 121 -7.78 -13.29 10.90
CA LEU A 121 -8.40 -14.59 11.13
C LEU A 121 -7.52 -15.74 10.61
N ALA A 122 -6.96 -15.63 9.41
CA ALA A 122 -6.08 -16.65 8.85
C ALA A 122 -4.81 -16.84 9.70
N ARG A 123 -4.22 -15.74 10.21
CA ARG A 123 -3.08 -15.79 11.13
C ARG A 123 -3.44 -16.45 12.46
N GLU A 124 -4.59 -16.11 13.04
CA GLU A 124 -5.04 -16.72 14.29
C GLU A 124 -5.36 -18.21 14.11
N MET A 125 -5.99 -18.59 13.00
CA MET A 125 -6.25 -20.00 12.66
C MET A 125 -4.95 -20.79 12.45
N GLN A 126 -3.94 -20.21 11.79
CA GLN A 126 -2.62 -20.82 11.67
C GLN A 126 -1.98 -21.03 13.05
N SER A 127 -2.03 -20.02 13.92
CA SER A 127 -1.50 -20.08 15.28
C SER A 127 -2.17 -21.19 16.09
N LEU A 128 -3.49 -21.28 16.05
CA LEU A 128 -4.27 -22.33 16.72
C LEU A 128 -3.96 -23.71 16.17
N THR A 129 -3.86 -23.85 14.84
CA THR A 129 -3.54 -25.13 14.19
C THR A 129 -2.17 -25.64 14.63
N LEU A 130 -1.15 -24.79 14.61
CA LEU A 130 0.20 -25.15 15.05
C LEU A 130 0.25 -25.44 16.55
N SER A 131 -0.48 -24.67 17.37
CA SER A 131 -0.57 -24.92 18.81
C SER A 131 -1.21 -26.28 19.10
N LEU A 132 -2.22 -26.68 18.33
CA LEU A 132 -2.85 -28.01 18.46
C LEU A 132 -1.89 -29.13 18.05
N MET A 133 -1.18 -28.98 16.94
CA MET A 133 -0.17 -29.96 16.49
C MET A 133 0.99 -30.10 17.48
N GLN A 134 1.40 -28.99 18.10
CA GLN A 134 2.45 -28.98 19.12
C GLN A 134 2.05 -29.77 20.37
N LEU A 135 0.77 -29.74 20.76
CA LEU A 135 0.26 -30.54 21.88
C LEU A 135 0.34 -32.05 21.60
N GLU A 136 0.21 -32.47 20.33
CA GLU A 136 0.24 -33.88 19.94
C GLU A 136 1.67 -34.43 19.76
N THR A 137 2.59 -33.61 19.25
CA THR A 137 3.93 -34.06 18.84
C THR A 137 5.06 -33.61 19.77
N ALA A 138 4.81 -32.63 20.65
CA ALA A 138 5.82 -31.93 21.45
C ALA A 138 6.94 -31.24 20.62
N GLU A 139 6.75 -31.08 19.32
CA GLU A 139 7.69 -30.42 18.41
C GLU A 139 7.47 -28.91 18.37
N THR A 140 8.49 -28.16 17.95
CA THR A 140 8.35 -26.70 17.74
C THR A 140 7.54 -26.41 16.47
N PRO A 141 6.81 -25.28 16.40
CA PRO A 141 5.99 -24.93 15.24
C PRO A 141 6.79 -24.79 13.94
N GLU A 142 8.08 -24.46 14.03
CA GLU A 142 8.98 -24.39 12.88
C GLU A 142 9.25 -25.77 12.27
N ILE A 143 9.55 -26.76 13.12
CA ILE A 143 9.80 -28.15 12.70
C ILE A 143 8.51 -28.73 12.10
N LEU A 144 7.36 -28.47 12.74
CA LEU A 144 6.07 -28.92 12.23
C LEU A 144 5.77 -28.38 10.83
N ARG A 145 6.04 -27.09 10.58
CA ARG A 145 5.89 -26.50 9.24
C ARG A 145 6.79 -27.17 8.22
N GLU A 146 8.05 -27.40 8.56
CA GLU A 146 9.02 -28.05 7.68
C GLU A 146 8.57 -29.48 7.34
N ARG A 147 8.15 -30.26 8.34
CA ARG A 147 7.67 -31.64 8.13
C ARG A 147 6.39 -31.70 7.29
N ILE A 148 5.47 -30.75 7.45
CA ILE A 148 4.28 -30.65 6.61
C ILE A 148 4.67 -30.33 5.17
N GLN A 149 5.59 -29.38 4.96
CA GLN A 149 6.09 -29.02 3.62
C GLN A 149 6.83 -30.18 2.94
N GLN A 150 7.54 -30.99 3.72
CA GLN A 150 8.23 -32.20 3.25
C GLN A 150 7.28 -33.40 3.05
N GLY A 151 5.98 -33.26 3.36
CA GLY A 151 4.99 -34.34 3.27
C GLY A 151 5.18 -35.45 4.30
N GLN A 152 5.99 -35.23 5.34
CA GLN A 152 6.25 -36.23 6.40
C GLN A 152 5.13 -36.30 7.43
N LEU A 153 4.37 -35.21 7.60
CA LEU A 153 3.20 -35.17 8.47
C LEU A 153 1.93 -35.10 7.60
N PRO A 154 1.04 -36.11 7.62
CA PRO A 154 -0.17 -36.09 6.82
C PRO A 154 -1.13 -35.03 7.36
N ALA A 155 -1.15 -33.87 6.69
CA ALA A 155 -2.09 -32.79 6.95
C ALA A 155 -3.18 -32.75 5.88
N PRO A 156 -4.44 -32.45 6.23
CA PRO A 156 -5.48 -32.19 5.26
C PRO A 156 -5.06 -31.08 4.28
N PRO A 157 -5.48 -31.15 3.01
CA PRO A 157 -5.08 -30.17 2.01
C PRO A 157 -5.50 -28.74 2.37
N GLN A 158 -6.60 -28.57 3.13
CA GLN A 158 -7.04 -27.25 3.61
C GLN A 158 -6.06 -26.64 4.63
N ILE A 159 -5.43 -27.46 5.49
CA ILE A 159 -4.43 -26.98 6.44
C ILE A 159 -3.15 -26.61 5.70
N VAL A 160 -2.73 -27.41 4.72
CA VAL A 160 -1.59 -27.09 3.87
C VAL A 160 -1.83 -25.77 3.13
N GLN A 161 -3.02 -25.60 2.54
CA GLN A 161 -3.42 -24.34 1.89
C GLN A 161 -3.41 -23.15 2.85
N LEU A 162 -3.90 -23.31 4.08
CA LEU A 162 -3.83 -22.25 5.11
C LEU A 162 -2.38 -21.87 5.42
N LEU A 163 -1.50 -22.85 5.59
CA LEU A 163 -0.09 -22.63 5.90
C LEU A 163 0.63 -21.93 4.74
N ASP A 164 0.38 -22.38 3.50
CA ASP A 164 0.95 -21.78 2.30
C ASP A 164 0.44 -20.36 2.07
N LEU A 165 -0.86 -20.14 2.29
CA LEU A 165 -1.46 -18.79 2.26
C LEU A 165 -0.75 -17.89 3.27
N CYS A 166 -0.60 -18.34 4.51
CA CYS A 166 0.08 -17.56 5.56
C CYS A 166 1.58 -17.34 5.29
N ALA A 167 2.25 -18.26 4.61
CA ALA A 167 3.64 -18.10 4.17
C ALA A 167 3.77 -17.08 3.03
N ALA A 168 2.80 -17.04 2.11
CA ALA A 168 2.74 -16.07 1.02
C ALA A 168 2.29 -14.67 1.47
N MET A 169 1.58 -14.56 2.60
CA MET A 169 1.09 -13.29 3.10
C MET A 169 2.24 -12.38 3.56
N PRO A 170 2.20 -11.08 3.19
CA PRO A 170 3.19 -10.11 3.64
C PRO A 170 3.17 -9.97 5.17
N SER A 171 4.27 -9.46 5.72
CA SER A 171 4.32 -9.05 7.12
C SER A 171 3.20 -8.04 7.42
N TYR A 172 2.72 -7.95 8.67
CA TYR A 172 1.68 -7.00 9.07
C TYR A 172 2.02 -5.57 8.63
N ARG A 173 3.27 -5.16 8.82
CA ARG A 173 3.77 -3.86 8.39
C ARG A 173 3.65 -3.66 6.89
N SER A 174 4.11 -4.62 6.10
CA SER A 174 4.03 -4.57 4.64
C SER A 174 2.58 -4.60 4.14
N PHE A 175 1.68 -5.29 4.85
CA PHE A 175 0.24 -5.25 4.58
C PHE A 175 -0.34 -3.84 4.81
N LEU A 176 0.00 -3.20 5.93
CA LEU A 176 -0.44 -1.83 6.23
C LEU A 176 0.10 -0.83 5.21
N GLU A 177 1.39 -0.91 4.86
CA GLU A 177 2.01 -0.06 3.85
C GLU A 177 1.34 -0.23 2.47
N ALA A 178 1.04 -1.47 2.06
CA ALA A 178 0.33 -1.74 0.81
C ALA A 178 -1.10 -1.18 0.82
N ARG A 179 -1.80 -1.28 1.95
CA ARG A 179 -3.15 -0.74 2.12
C ARG A 179 -3.16 0.80 2.15
N GLU A 180 -2.16 1.43 2.76
CA GLU A 180 -2.02 2.88 2.73
C GLU A 180 -1.74 3.40 1.31
N ALA A 181 -0.89 2.68 0.56
CA ALA A 181 -0.60 3.01 -0.84
C ALA A 181 -1.81 2.79 -1.76
N ALA A 182 -2.62 1.76 -1.52
CA ALA A 182 -3.77 1.41 -2.35
C ALA A 182 -4.95 0.89 -1.50
N PRO A 183 -5.78 1.79 -0.91
CA PRO A 183 -6.80 1.42 0.09
C PRO A 183 -7.92 0.51 -0.44
N ASN A 184 -8.08 0.43 -1.76
CA ASN A 184 -9.09 -0.39 -2.43
C ASN A 184 -8.51 -1.63 -3.14
N GLN A 185 -7.19 -1.85 -3.05
CA GLN A 185 -6.57 -2.99 -3.72
C GLN A 185 -6.85 -4.26 -2.93
N ARG A 186 -7.60 -5.18 -3.55
CA ARG A 186 -7.89 -6.48 -2.96
C ARG A 186 -6.67 -7.40 -3.04
N ILE A 187 -6.36 -8.10 -1.96
CA ILE A 187 -5.39 -9.20 -1.98
C ILE A 187 -6.09 -10.47 -2.46
N PRO A 188 -5.86 -10.93 -3.72
CA PRO A 188 -6.65 -12.00 -4.33
C PRO A 188 -6.50 -13.35 -3.60
N GLN A 189 -5.37 -13.58 -2.93
CA GLN A 189 -5.12 -14.82 -2.18
C GLN A 189 -6.03 -14.94 -0.95
N ILE A 190 -6.34 -13.83 -0.29
CA ILE A 190 -7.20 -13.79 0.91
C ILE A 190 -8.67 -14.00 0.54
N ASP A 191 -9.06 -13.64 -0.68
CA ASP A 191 -10.44 -13.83 -1.13
C ASP A 191 -10.79 -15.31 -1.36
N GLN A 192 -9.77 -16.16 -1.57
CA GLN A 192 -9.93 -17.62 -1.72
C GLN A 192 -9.97 -18.37 -0.38
N PHE A 193 -9.68 -17.69 0.73
CA PHE A 193 -9.67 -18.30 2.05
C PHE A 193 -11.11 -18.55 2.54
N ASP A 194 -11.46 -19.83 2.67
CA ASP A 194 -12.70 -20.27 3.31
C ASP A 194 -12.41 -20.68 4.77
N PRO A 195 -12.75 -19.82 5.76
CA PRO A 195 -12.49 -20.12 7.16
C PRO A 195 -13.29 -21.32 7.65
N GLN A 196 -14.48 -21.56 7.10
CA GLN A 196 -15.38 -22.62 7.58
C GLN A 196 -14.90 -23.98 7.07
N ALA A 197 -14.55 -24.08 5.79
CA ALA A 197 -13.93 -25.30 5.25
C ALA A 197 -12.63 -25.68 5.97
N THR A 198 -11.85 -24.67 6.39
CA THR A 198 -10.60 -24.88 7.13
C THR A 198 -10.86 -25.40 8.55
N LEU A 199 -11.85 -24.86 9.26
CA LEU A 199 -12.27 -25.36 10.58
C LEU A 199 -12.81 -26.78 10.50
N ASP A 200 -13.64 -27.10 9.50
CA ASP A 200 -14.19 -28.44 9.31
C ASP A 200 -13.10 -29.46 8.96
N ALA A 201 -12.07 -29.05 8.22
CA ALA A 201 -10.90 -29.89 7.95
C ALA A 201 -10.07 -30.15 9.21
N LEU A 202 -9.86 -29.12 10.04
CA LEU A 202 -9.14 -29.24 11.31
C LEU A 202 -9.90 -30.14 12.31
N ALA A 203 -11.22 -30.00 12.40
CA ALA A 203 -12.06 -30.83 13.26
C ALA A 203 -12.01 -32.30 12.84
N ARG A 204 -12.16 -32.59 11.53
CA ARG A 204 -12.07 -33.96 10.98
C ARG A 204 -10.68 -34.56 11.20
N TRP A 205 -9.63 -33.78 10.99
CA TRP A 205 -8.26 -34.23 11.22
C TRP A 205 -8.04 -34.62 12.67
N ARG A 206 -8.47 -33.79 13.62
CA ARG A 206 -8.38 -34.11 15.05
C ARG A 206 -9.15 -35.38 15.42
N GLN A 207 -10.34 -35.56 14.89
CA GLN A 207 -11.12 -36.79 15.10
C GLN A 207 -10.36 -38.01 14.58
N SER A 208 -9.79 -37.91 13.37
CA SER A 208 -8.99 -39.01 12.81
C SER A 208 -7.77 -39.31 13.67
N SER A 209 -6.99 -38.31 14.12
CA SER A 209 -5.80 -38.53 14.95
C SER A 209 -6.10 -39.24 16.27
N GLN A 210 -7.29 -39.02 16.86
CA GLN A 210 -7.71 -39.72 18.08
C GLN A 210 -8.00 -41.20 17.88
N GLU A 211 -8.33 -41.66 16.66
CA GLU A 211 -8.58 -43.07 16.38
C GLU A 211 -7.27 -43.90 16.31
N TRP A 212 -6.11 -43.25 16.13
CA TRP A 212 -4.81 -43.91 16.01
C TRP A 212 -3.96 -43.86 17.29
N ALA A 213 -4.40 -43.14 18.32
CA ALA A 213 -3.70 -42.97 19.59
C ALA A 213 -4.22 -43.95 20.66
#